data_AF-A0AA36I0P6-F1
#
_entry.id   AF-A0AA36I0P6-F1
#
_cell.length_a   1.000
_cell.length_b   1.000
_cell.length_c   1.000
_cell.angle_alpha   90.00
_cell.angle_beta   90.00
_cell.angle_gamma   90.00
#
_symmetry.space_group_name_H-M   'P 1'
#
loop_
_entity.id
_entity.type
_entity.pdbx_description
1 polymer ?
#
loop_
_entity_poly.entity_id
_entity_poly.type
_entity_poly.pdbx_seq_one_letter_code
_entity_poly.pdbx_strand_id
1 'polypeptide(L)'
;MLAGETARGRRSAAGEEGDSKKNMPASDEFDHVSYRFIPPHPEAPCSLPIAPKAFVVDNFERLKVTYNLKEELPGSEIETFTVDYDQPLAPVGLKFFKDKKGAAQREGLKEWWRVDLFNTLLGESQSLFADLQGDFGGDPPQTAEDISKNLEGNVRRLQAALSKTDWGEEESVVFEFINGMSHRLVPEAHITFTGKKVGDEIKAFEAREIGNDPVISDLDAGLAYTAGVRKGWVLSLSDTLGAENTGKRPPITMEELQSSPEAVNKLLEMQDVTLVFECLAPDPTDNAQFCGEGFEDLDVDVNEASVEFKTDGDGGGFPDRRWGVLCLVVPSDAVPQGGAGQRWVFRQIGGMTPSSLPIYSEPKEYSDAGQYLEYKEDEPDQEILISEEATSEGKTFLKLADGRGWVRLQQTYDGDEMDSLERVSPWAEVMSGAAEVMKRAEGFGNGTPVVSREGWDEERLRALCARHGWEFEWMSEDGERRRRGAERQSMVALPAVSGTSDTHCPDGFQPKTNKEKSNGTA
;
A
#
# COMPACT_ATOMS: atom_id res chain seq x y z
N MET A 1 58.26 -35.51 2.00
CA MET A 1 59.55 -36.21 1.96
C MET A 1 59.61 -37.05 0.69
N LEU A 2 60.65 -36.81 -0.14
CA LEU A 2 61.19 -37.61 -1.26
C LEU A 2 60.23 -37.97 -2.42
N ALA A 3 60.60 -37.99 -3.71
CA ALA A 3 61.60 -37.36 -4.60
C ALA A 3 61.45 -38.09 -5.97
N GLY A 4 61.77 -37.43 -7.09
CA GLY A 4 62.00 -38.04 -8.42
C GLY A 4 61.22 -37.34 -9.54
N GLU A 5 61.77 -36.35 -10.25
CA GLU A 5 62.65 -36.42 -11.45
C GLU A 5 61.93 -36.95 -12.71
N THR A 6 62.09 -36.50 -13.96
CA THR A 6 62.60 -35.31 -14.69
C THR A 6 62.25 -35.54 -16.18
N ALA A 7 62.06 -34.47 -16.97
CA ALA A 7 62.41 -34.31 -18.41
C ALA A 7 61.46 -33.30 -19.10
N ARG A 8 61.88 -32.06 -19.40
CA ARG A 8 62.57 -31.57 -20.62
C ARG A 8 61.72 -31.52 -21.91
N GLY A 9 61.48 -30.30 -22.38
CA GLY A 9 61.13 -29.98 -23.78
C GLY A 9 61.18 -28.47 -24.06
N ARG A 10 62.26 -28.00 -24.70
CA ARG A 10 62.54 -26.62 -25.17
C ARG A 10 61.98 -26.37 -26.58
N ARG A 11 61.62 -25.11 -26.90
CA ARG A 11 62.00 -24.26 -28.09
C ARG A 11 60.90 -23.20 -28.37
N SER A 12 61.16 -21.89 -28.20
CA SER A 12 61.68 -20.86 -29.17
C SER A 12 60.71 -20.56 -30.33
N ALA A 13 60.41 -19.35 -30.82
CA ALA A 13 61.03 -18.01 -30.88
C ALA A 13 59.91 -16.96 -31.18
N ALA A 14 59.92 -15.69 -30.74
CA ALA A 14 60.68 -14.48 -31.17
C ALA A 14 60.37 -13.95 -32.60
N GLY A 15 60.10 -12.64 -32.69
CA GLY A 15 59.91 -11.80 -33.90
C GLY A 15 58.88 -10.68 -33.63
N GLU A 16 59.20 -9.50 -33.08
CA GLU A 16 59.93 -8.32 -33.59
C GLU A 16 59.28 -7.52 -34.74
N GLU A 17 58.90 -6.27 -34.38
CA GLU A 17 58.94 -4.97 -35.07
C GLU A 17 58.31 -4.69 -36.45
N GLY A 18 57.70 -3.50 -36.55
CA GLY A 18 57.39 -2.85 -37.83
C GLY A 18 56.51 -1.61 -37.72
N ASP A 19 57.10 -0.49 -37.29
CA ASP A 19 56.51 0.85 -37.24
C ASP A 19 56.66 1.58 -38.61
N SER A 20 55.65 2.29 -39.11
CA SER A 20 55.85 3.40 -40.07
C SER A 20 54.57 4.22 -40.38
N LYS A 21 54.67 5.51 -40.08
CA LYS A 21 53.77 6.62 -40.47
C LYS A 21 53.85 6.96 -41.97
N LYS A 22 52.76 7.49 -42.54
CA LYS A 22 52.80 8.61 -43.52
C LYS A 22 51.43 9.30 -43.73
N ASN A 23 51.52 10.61 -43.93
CA ASN A 23 50.49 11.66 -43.92
C ASN A 23 49.65 11.82 -45.22
N MET A 24 48.39 12.27 -45.04
CA MET A 24 47.59 13.31 -45.76
C MET A 24 47.28 13.16 -47.28
N PRO A 25 46.28 13.88 -47.87
CA PRO A 25 45.53 15.05 -47.37
C PRO A 25 43.99 15.02 -47.52
N ALA A 26 43.37 16.11 -47.03
CA ALA A 26 41.96 16.46 -47.05
C ALA A 26 41.40 16.85 -48.42
N SER A 27 40.09 16.65 -48.61
CA SER A 27 39.20 17.56 -49.36
C SER A 27 37.72 17.16 -49.21
N ASP A 28 36.92 18.19 -48.99
CA ASP A 28 35.57 18.47 -49.49
C ASP A 28 34.30 17.82 -48.89
N GLU A 29 33.46 18.78 -48.47
CA GLU A 29 32.05 18.74 -48.10
C GLU A 29 31.18 18.05 -49.15
N PHE A 30 30.31 17.13 -48.71
CA PHE A 30 29.01 16.89 -49.35
C PHE A 30 28.00 16.38 -48.31
N ASP A 31 26.89 17.10 -48.18
CA ASP A 31 25.69 16.70 -47.46
C ASP A 31 25.12 15.41 -48.05
N HIS A 32 25.20 14.30 -47.31
CA HIS A 32 24.49 13.07 -47.62
C HIS A 32 23.46 12.75 -46.54
N VAL A 33 22.20 13.02 -46.89
CA VAL A 33 21.00 12.51 -46.22
C VAL A 33 21.04 10.98 -46.25
N SER A 34 21.29 10.36 -45.10
CA SER A 34 21.21 8.90 -44.94
C SER A 34 19.77 8.48 -44.65
N TYR A 35 19.09 7.89 -45.63
CA TYR A 35 17.90 7.08 -45.38
C TYR A 35 18.35 5.72 -44.84
N ARG A 36 18.08 5.44 -43.55
CA ARG A 36 18.20 4.08 -43.00
C ARG A 36 16.96 3.28 -43.40
N PHE A 37 17.18 2.24 -44.18
CA PHE A 37 16.23 1.17 -44.43
C PHE A 37 16.08 0.37 -43.12
N ILE A 38 14.92 0.47 -42.47
CA ILE A 38 14.56 -0.38 -41.31
C ILE A 38 14.01 -1.69 -41.90
N PRO A 39 14.64 -2.85 -41.66
CA PRO A 39 14.05 -4.12 -42.08
C PRO A 39 12.76 -4.38 -41.28
N PRO A 40 11.75 -5.07 -41.86
CA PRO A 40 10.53 -5.41 -41.14
C PRO A 40 10.87 -6.25 -39.91
N HIS A 41 10.29 -5.85 -38.78
CA HIS A 41 10.39 -6.54 -37.50
C HIS A 41 9.97 -8.02 -37.68
N PRO A 42 10.73 -8.99 -37.16
CA PRO A 42 10.26 -10.37 -37.12
C PRO A 42 9.01 -10.46 -36.25
N GLU A 43 8.09 -11.30 -36.71
CA GLU A 43 6.75 -11.59 -36.21
C GLU A 43 6.65 -11.56 -34.68
N ALA A 44 5.59 -10.91 -34.19
CA ALA A 44 5.28 -10.82 -32.77
C ALA A 44 5.20 -12.22 -32.14
N PRO A 45 5.80 -12.45 -30.96
CA PRO A 45 5.67 -13.73 -30.28
C PRO A 45 4.20 -13.98 -29.96
N CYS A 46 3.74 -15.17 -30.34
CA CYS A 46 2.45 -15.75 -29.99
C CYS A 46 2.20 -15.53 -28.49
N SER A 47 1.20 -14.72 -28.14
CA SER A 47 0.80 -14.48 -26.76
C SER A 47 0.31 -15.81 -26.16
N LEU A 48 1.07 -16.36 -25.22
CA LEU A 48 0.60 -17.47 -24.39
C LEU A 48 -0.60 -17.00 -23.56
N PRO A 49 -1.61 -17.85 -23.32
CA PRO A 49 -2.71 -17.52 -22.44
C PRO A 49 -2.18 -17.19 -21.04
N ILE A 50 -2.57 -16.02 -20.53
CA ILE A 50 -2.23 -15.57 -19.17
C ILE A 50 -2.95 -16.51 -18.21
N ALA A 51 -2.18 -17.26 -17.40
CA ALA A 51 -2.76 -18.08 -16.35
C ALA A 51 -3.42 -17.17 -15.29
N PRO A 52 -4.62 -17.52 -14.79
CA PRO A 52 -5.27 -16.75 -13.72
C PRO A 52 -4.40 -16.79 -12.46
N LYS A 53 -4.15 -15.62 -11.86
CA LYS A 53 -3.42 -15.46 -10.59
C LYS A 53 -4.43 -15.55 -9.43
N ALA A 54 -4.09 -16.28 -8.37
CA ALA A 54 -4.79 -16.32 -7.09
C ALA A 54 -4.57 -15.06 -6.22
N PHE A 55 -3.50 -14.29 -6.47
CA PHE A 55 -3.36 -12.89 -6.07
C PHE A 55 -3.73 -12.01 -7.25
N VAL A 56 -4.86 -11.31 -7.10
CA VAL A 56 -5.15 -10.15 -7.92
C VAL A 56 -4.34 -8.98 -7.34
N VAL A 57 -3.06 -8.89 -7.70
CA VAL A 57 -2.46 -7.56 -7.91
C VAL A 57 -2.80 -7.23 -9.35
N ASP A 58 -4.05 -6.84 -9.58
CA ASP A 58 -4.37 -6.25 -10.87
C ASP A 58 -3.56 -4.96 -10.95
N ASN A 59 -2.75 -4.84 -12.00
CA ASN A 59 -2.38 -3.52 -12.50
C ASN A 59 -3.67 -2.70 -12.49
N PHE A 60 -3.72 -1.51 -11.88
CA PHE A 60 -4.94 -0.70 -11.78
C PHE A 60 -5.78 -0.77 -13.06
N GLU A 61 -6.73 -1.69 -13.09
CA GLU A 61 -7.57 -1.88 -14.27
C GLU A 61 -8.63 -0.82 -14.16
N ARG A 62 -8.65 0.06 -15.16
CA ARG A 62 -9.67 1.07 -15.31
C ARG A 62 -10.68 0.57 -16.31
N LEU A 63 -11.94 0.58 -15.91
CA LEU A 63 -13.04 0.26 -16.78
C LEU A 63 -13.88 1.50 -17.00
N LYS A 64 -13.93 1.95 -18.24
CA LYS A 64 -14.78 3.05 -18.66
C LYS A 64 -16.05 2.47 -19.25
N VAL A 65 -17.19 2.71 -18.60
CA VAL A 65 -18.50 2.26 -19.06
C VAL A 65 -19.29 3.46 -19.58
N THR A 66 -19.63 3.43 -20.86
CA THR A 66 -20.48 4.44 -21.50
C THR A 66 -21.88 3.87 -21.69
N TYR A 67 -22.87 4.51 -21.07
CA TYR A 67 -24.28 4.20 -21.24
C TYR A 67 -24.87 5.04 -22.35
N ASN A 68 -25.42 4.43 -23.39
CA ASN A 68 -26.27 5.13 -24.36
C ASN A 68 -27.66 5.32 -23.74
N LEU A 69 -27.98 6.55 -23.33
CA LEU A 69 -29.16 6.87 -22.54
C LEU A 69 -30.48 6.64 -23.28
N LYS A 70 -30.44 6.53 -24.62
CA LYS A 70 -31.59 6.17 -25.46
C LYS A 70 -31.88 4.67 -25.47
N GLU A 71 -30.88 3.85 -25.19
CA GLU A 71 -30.96 2.38 -25.26
C GLU A 71 -30.99 1.74 -23.86
N GLU A 72 -30.16 2.23 -22.95
CA GLU A 72 -29.93 1.62 -21.64
C GLU A 72 -29.55 2.67 -20.59
N LEU A 73 -30.31 2.69 -19.50
CA LEU A 73 -30.04 3.55 -18.34
C LEU A 73 -29.10 2.84 -17.34
N PRO A 74 -28.18 3.56 -16.69
CA PRO A 74 -27.30 2.99 -15.67
C PRO A 74 -28.06 2.24 -14.56
N GLY A 75 -29.14 2.84 -14.06
CA GLY A 75 -29.97 2.22 -13.03
C GLY A 75 -30.78 1.00 -13.48
N SER A 76 -30.70 0.58 -14.74
CA SER A 76 -31.33 -0.67 -15.19
C SER A 76 -30.52 -1.92 -14.81
N GLU A 77 -29.21 -1.79 -14.59
CA GLU A 77 -28.34 -2.88 -14.13
C GLU A 77 -27.68 -2.59 -12.76
N ILE A 78 -27.29 -1.34 -12.48
CA ILE A 78 -26.66 -0.99 -11.19
C ILE A 78 -27.76 -0.63 -10.19
N GLU A 79 -27.80 -1.32 -9.05
CA GLU A 79 -28.84 -1.07 -8.04
C GLU A 79 -28.53 0.15 -7.18
N THR A 80 -27.33 0.19 -6.58
CA THR A 80 -26.94 1.26 -5.67
C THR A 80 -25.42 1.35 -5.51
N PHE A 81 -24.97 2.56 -5.15
CA PHE A 81 -23.61 2.85 -4.70
C PHE A 81 -23.58 3.01 -3.19
N THR A 82 -22.53 2.51 -2.55
CA THR A 82 -22.31 2.63 -1.10
C THR A 82 -20.94 3.19 -0.78
N VAL A 83 -20.87 4.01 0.27
CA VAL A 83 -19.58 4.42 0.84
C VAL A 83 -18.99 3.27 1.63
N ASP A 84 -17.74 2.96 1.33
CA ASP A 84 -16.88 1.99 2.00
C ASP A 84 -15.70 2.78 2.59
N TYR A 85 -15.84 3.17 3.86
CA TYR A 85 -14.84 4.02 4.54
C TYR A 85 -13.52 3.27 4.80
N ASP A 86 -13.52 1.95 4.68
CA ASP A 86 -12.33 1.11 4.83
C ASP A 86 -11.44 1.15 3.57
N GLN A 87 -11.91 1.79 2.49
CA GLN A 87 -11.21 1.91 1.21
C GLN A 87 -10.94 3.37 0.84
N PRO A 88 -9.99 4.07 1.52
CA PRO A 88 -9.84 5.52 1.42
C PRO A 88 -9.48 6.03 0.01
N LEU A 89 -8.82 5.21 -0.83
CA LEU A 89 -8.48 5.61 -2.20
C LEU A 89 -9.63 5.42 -3.20
N ALA A 90 -10.59 4.54 -2.88
CA ALA A 90 -11.70 4.19 -3.77
C ALA A 90 -12.98 3.93 -2.95
N PRO A 91 -13.47 4.93 -2.20
CA PRO A 91 -14.41 4.71 -1.10
C PRO A 91 -15.85 4.47 -1.57
N VAL A 92 -16.10 4.30 -2.87
CA VAL A 92 -17.46 4.11 -3.41
C VAL A 92 -17.53 2.79 -4.14
N GLY A 93 -18.18 1.82 -3.51
CA GLY A 93 -18.40 0.48 -4.06
C GLY A 93 -19.77 0.30 -4.71
N LEU A 94 -19.87 -0.77 -5.49
CA LEU A 94 -21.12 -1.32 -6.00
C LEU A 94 -21.66 -2.30 -4.97
N LYS A 95 -22.94 -2.20 -4.60
CA LYS A 95 -23.52 -3.17 -3.65
C LYS A 95 -24.15 -4.38 -4.34
N PHE A 96 -24.87 -4.15 -5.44
CA PHE A 96 -25.63 -5.18 -6.15
C PHE A 96 -25.82 -4.82 -7.62
N PHE A 97 -25.83 -5.84 -8.48
CA PHE A 97 -26.43 -5.75 -9.81
C PHE A 97 -27.86 -6.28 -9.79
N LYS A 98 -28.71 -5.68 -10.62
CA LYS A 98 -30.02 -6.23 -10.96
C LYS A 98 -29.85 -7.43 -11.89
N ASP A 99 -30.89 -8.27 -11.99
CA ASP A 99 -30.88 -9.49 -12.82
C ASP A 99 -30.62 -9.22 -14.33
N LYS A 100 -30.85 -7.99 -14.78
CA LYS A 100 -30.67 -7.60 -16.18
C LYS A 100 -29.21 -7.23 -16.45
N LYS A 101 -28.56 -8.00 -17.33
CA LYS A 101 -27.23 -7.67 -17.85
C LYS A 101 -27.24 -6.43 -18.74
N GLY A 102 -26.56 -5.38 -18.29
CA GLY A 102 -26.44 -4.11 -19.01
C GLY A 102 -25.04 -3.84 -19.55
N ALA A 103 -24.74 -2.58 -19.85
CA ALA A 103 -23.48 -2.14 -20.44
C ALA A 103 -22.28 -2.45 -19.55
N ALA A 104 -22.34 -2.13 -18.26
CA ALA A 104 -21.25 -2.37 -17.32
C ALA A 104 -20.90 -3.85 -17.21
N GLN A 105 -21.91 -4.73 -17.06
CA GLN A 105 -21.64 -6.16 -16.97
C GLN A 105 -21.10 -6.75 -18.28
N ARG A 106 -21.43 -6.18 -19.46
CA ARG A 106 -20.85 -6.56 -20.76
C ARG A 106 -19.40 -6.12 -20.90
N GLU A 107 -19.06 -4.95 -20.37
CA GLU A 107 -17.69 -4.44 -20.30
C GLU A 107 -16.85 -5.16 -19.23
N GLY A 108 -17.45 -6.04 -18.43
CA GLY A 108 -16.74 -6.89 -17.47
C GLY A 108 -16.77 -6.39 -16.02
N LEU A 109 -17.54 -5.34 -15.71
CA LEU A 109 -17.69 -4.82 -14.35
C LEU A 109 -18.20 -5.91 -13.40
N LYS A 110 -17.59 -6.02 -12.22
CA LYS A 110 -17.96 -6.96 -11.16
C LYS A 110 -18.30 -6.21 -9.88
N GLU A 111 -18.96 -6.89 -8.94
CA GLU A 111 -19.42 -6.27 -7.68
C GLU A 111 -18.28 -5.74 -6.81
N TRP A 112 -17.08 -6.30 -6.94
CA TRP A 112 -15.89 -5.84 -6.22
C TRP A 112 -15.21 -4.61 -6.86
N TRP A 113 -15.67 -4.12 -8.01
CA TRP A 113 -15.15 -2.88 -8.58
C TRP A 113 -15.61 -1.66 -7.77
N ARG A 114 -14.80 -0.60 -7.80
CA ARG A 114 -15.08 0.67 -7.14
C ARG A 114 -15.25 1.77 -8.18
N VAL A 115 -16.06 2.77 -7.88
CA VAL A 115 -16.22 3.94 -8.75
C VAL A 115 -14.99 4.82 -8.61
N ASP A 116 -14.36 5.15 -9.73
CA ASP A 116 -13.37 6.21 -9.80
C ASP A 116 -14.11 7.55 -9.77
N LEU A 117 -14.30 8.08 -8.56
CA LEU A 117 -15.06 9.31 -8.36
C LEU A 117 -14.50 10.49 -9.14
N PHE A 118 -13.17 10.59 -9.25
CA PHE A 118 -12.52 11.71 -9.91
C PHE A 118 -12.79 11.68 -11.41
N ASN A 119 -12.53 10.54 -12.06
CA ASN A 119 -12.76 10.44 -13.50
C ASN A 119 -14.25 10.37 -13.86
N THR A 120 -15.10 9.87 -12.96
CA THR A 120 -16.56 9.88 -13.18
C THR A 120 -17.14 11.29 -13.05
N LEU A 121 -16.84 12.01 -11.96
CA LEU A 121 -17.49 13.29 -11.66
C LEU A 121 -16.82 14.50 -12.31
N LEU A 122 -15.53 14.43 -12.64
CA LEU A 122 -14.77 15.50 -13.33
C LEU A 122 -14.39 15.14 -14.77
N GLY A 123 -14.81 13.96 -15.26
CA GLY A 123 -14.51 13.51 -16.62
C GLY A 123 -15.57 13.94 -17.64
N GLU A 124 -15.75 13.10 -18.66
CA GLU A 124 -16.56 13.40 -19.85
C GLU A 124 -18.04 13.71 -19.54
N SER A 125 -18.55 13.24 -18.41
CA SER A 125 -19.94 13.46 -17.97
C SER A 125 -20.08 14.49 -16.86
N GLN A 126 -19.07 15.34 -16.61
CA GLN A 126 -19.13 16.34 -15.54
C GLN A 126 -20.35 17.26 -15.64
N SER A 127 -20.70 17.75 -16.84
CA SER A 127 -21.89 18.60 -17.04
C SER A 127 -23.18 17.91 -16.65
N LEU A 128 -23.31 16.62 -17.01
CA LEU A 128 -24.47 15.80 -16.65
C LEU A 128 -24.60 15.64 -15.13
N PHE A 129 -23.50 15.35 -14.45
CA PHE A 129 -23.48 15.26 -12.99
C PHE A 129 -23.71 16.62 -12.33
N ALA A 130 -23.30 17.71 -12.98
CA ALA A 130 -23.57 19.06 -12.51
C ALA A 130 -25.06 19.43 -12.58
N ASP A 131 -25.81 18.88 -13.52
CA ASP A 131 -27.25 19.10 -13.68
C ASP A 131 -28.11 18.23 -12.74
N LEU A 132 -27.52 17.25 -12.05
CA LEU A 132 -28.20 16.47 -11.01
C LEU A 132 -28.37 17.25 -9.68
N GLN A 133 -28.39 18.58 -9.76
CA GLN A 133 -28.61 19.48 -8.63
C GLN A 133 -29.97 19.24 -7.95
N GLY A 134 -30.00 19.39 -6.62
CA GLY A 134 -31.18 19.23 -5.78
C GLY A 134 -30.81 19.06 -4.30
N ASP A 135 -31.82 18.95 -3.42
CA ASP A 135 -31.78 18.92 -1.94
C ASP A 135 -30.81 17.92 -1.27
N PHE A 136 -30.02 17.17 -2.05
CA PHE A 136 -29.28 16.01 -1.57
C PHE A 136 -27.76 16.07 -1.77
N GLY A 137 -27.20 16.96 -2.61
CA GLY A 137 -25.79 16.85 -3.05
C GLY A 137 -24.88 18.08 -2.93
N GLY A 138 -25.41 19.26 -2.60
CA GLY A 138 -24.66 20.52 -2.63
C GLY A 138 -24.22 20.92 -4.04
N ASP A 139 -23.32 21.91 -4.13
CA ASP A 139 -22.75 22.35 -5.40
C ASP A 139 -21.99 21.20 -6.09
N PRO A 140 -22.02 21.14 -7.44
CA PRO A 140 -21.33 20.10 -8.18
C PRO A 140 -19.81 20.26 -8.05
N PRO A 141 -19.06 19.16 -7.81
CA PRO A 141 -17.62 19.23 -7.61
C PRO A 141 -16.95 19.77 -8.88
N GLN A 142 -16.07 20.76 -8.69
CA GLN A 142 -15.25 21.32 -9.76
C GLN A 142 -13.81 20.82 -9.68
N THR A 143 -13.41 20.33 -8.50
CA THR A 143 -12.06 19.90 -8.20
C THR A 143 -12.05 18.55 -7.47
N ALA A 144 -10.90 17.88 -7.46
CA ALA A 144 -10.68 16.69 -6.65
C ALA A 144 -10.92 16.95 -5.15
N GLU A 145 -10.58 18.15 -4.68
CA GLU A 145 -10.78 18.55 -3.29
C GLU A 145 -12.27 18.62 -2.91
N ASP A 146 -13.12 19.13 -3.81
CA ASP A 146 -14.58 19.16 -3.60
C ASP A 146 -15.15 17.75 -3.47
N ILE A 147 -14.59 16.79 -4.23
CA ILE A 147 -15.00 15.39 -4.17
C ILE A 147 -14.69 14.80 -2.79
N SER A 148 -13.45 15.00 -2.33
CA SER A 148 -12.99 14.45 -1.05
C SER A 148 -13.67 15.10 0.16
N LYS A 149 -14.09 16.37 0.08
CA LYS A 149 -14.76 17.08 1.18
C LYS A 149 -16.22 16.69 1.37
N ASN A 150 -16.88 16.17 0.34
CA ASN A 150 -18.32 15.88 0.35
C ASN A 150 -18.64 14.51 -0.26
N LEU A 151 -18.03 13.46 0.29
CA LEU A 151 -18.15 12.11 -0.24
C LEU A 151 -19.61 11.62 -0.26
N GLU A 152 -20.38 11.86 0.80
CA GLU A 152 -21.79 11.46 0.86
C GLU A 152 -22.65 12.22 -0.17
N GLY A 153 -22.39 13.51 -0.38
CA GLY A 153 -23.07 14.29 -1.41
C GLY A 153 -22.78 13.75 -2.82
N ASN A 154 -21.54 13.31 -3.06
CA ASN A 154 -21.16 12.67 -4.32
C ASN A 154 -21.82 11.31 -4.51
N VAL A 155 -21.90 10.46 -3.48
CA VAL A 155 -22.64 9.20 -3.58
C VAL A 155 -24.12 9.43 -3.84
N ARG A 156 -24.75 10.41 -3.20
CA ARG A 156 -26.15 10.78 -3.50
C ARG A 156 -26.32 11.28 -4.93
N ARG A 157 -25.35 12.03 -5.47
CA ARG A 157 -25.34 12.46 -6.87
C ARG A 157 -25.25 11.26 -7.82
N LEU A 158 -24.40 10.27 -7.53
CA LEU A 158 -24.35 9.02 -8.29
C LEU A 158 -25.66 8.23 -8.18
N GLN A 159 -26.28 8.15 -7.00
CA GLN A 159 -27.59 7.51 -6.80
C GLN A 159 -28.71 8.23 -7.56
N ALA A 160 -28.66 9.57 -7.63
CA ALA A 160 -29.56 10.37 -8.46
C ALA A 160 -29.38 10.04 -9.95
N ALA A 161 -28.14 9.85 -10.41
CA ALA A 161 -27.87 9.39 -11.77
C ALA A 161 -28.49 8.01 -12.05
N LEU A 162 -28.38 7.04 -11.12
CA LEU A 162 -29.03 5.74 -11.28
C LEU A 162 -30.56 5.85 -11.34
N SER A 163 -31.14 6.79 -10.60
CA SER A 163 -32.60 6.95 -10.49
C SER A 163 -33.20 7.79 -11.62
N LYS A 164 -32.38 8.50 -12.39
CA LYS A 164 -32.84 9.42 -13.45
C LYS A 164 -33.32 8.63 -14.67
N THR A 165 -34.60 8.81 -14.98
CA THR A 165 -35.28 8.17 -16.11
C THR A 165 -35.31 9.02 -17.38
N ASP A 166 -35.09 10.33 -17.26
CA ASP A 166 -35.09 11.29 -18.35
C ASP A 166 -33.84 12.17 -18.27
N TRP A 167 -33.02 12.11 -19.31
CA TRP A 167 -31.77 12.86 -19.43
C TRP A 167 -31.83 13.98 -20.48
N GLY A 168 -33.03 14.30 -20.98
CA GLY A 168 -33.22 15.36 -21.97
C GLY A 168 -32.61 14.99 -23.33
N GLU A 169 -31.78 15.89 -23.87
CA GLU A 169 -31.15 15.73 -25.20
C GLU A 169 -29.86 14.89 -25.17
N GLU A 170 -29.43 14.48 -23.98
CA GLU A 170 -28.13 13.84 -23.76
C GLU A 170 -28.12 12.40 -24.28
N GLU A 171 -27.07 12.05 -25.02
CA GLU A 171 -26.99 10.73 -25.68
C GLU A 171 -26.29 9.69 -24.82
N SER A 172 -25.40 10.10 -23.91
CA SER A 172 -24.64 9.15 -23.09
C SER A 172 -24.17 9.69 -21.75
N VAL A 173 -24.03 8.81 -20.77
CA VAL A 173 -23.34 9.09 -19.49
C VAL A 173 -22.21 8.08 -19.28
N VAL A 174 -21.09 8.54 -18.73
CA VAL A 174 -19.88 7.74 -18.50
C VAL A 174 -19.67 7.53 -17.00
N PHE A 175 -19.43 6.29 -16.61
CA PHE A 175 -18.91 5.91 -15.30
C PHE A 175 -17.55 5.28 -15.49
N GLU A 176 -16.58 5.72 -14.69
CA GLU A 176 -15.27 5.07 -14.62
C GLU A 176 -15.16 4.28 -13.33
N PHE A 177 -14.64 3.08 -13.46
CA PHE A 177 -14.44 2.16 -12.35
C PHE A 177 -12.98 1.76 -12.29
N ILE A 178 -12.52 1.53 -11.08
CA ILE A 178 -11.24 0.92 -10.79
C ILE A 178 -11.49 -0.41 -10.10
N ASN A 179 -10.74 -1.43 -10.50
CA ASN A 179 -10.58 -2.58 -9.63
C ASN A 179 -9.94 -2.05 -8.32
N GLY A 180 -10.69 -2.08 -7.22
CA GLY A 180 -10.26 -1.51 -5.95
C GLY A 180 -8.93 -2.12 -5.48
N MET A 181 -8.18 -1.39 -4.65
CA MET A 181 -6.97 -1.93 -4.00
C MET A 181 -7.28 -2.95 -2.89
N SER A 182 -8.34 -3.74 -3.03
CA SER A 182 -8.58 -4.84 -2.11
C SER A 182 -7.77 -6.03 -2.58
N HIS A 183 -6.59 -6.22 -1.97
CA HIS A 183 -5.94 -7.53 -2.01
C HIS A 183 -6.80 -8.48 -1.18
N ARG A 184 -7.67 -9.23 -1.84
CA ARG A 184 -8.33 -10.37 -1.21
C ARG A 184 -7.70 -11.61 -1.80
N LEU A 185 -7.25 -12.52 -0.93
CA LEU A 185 -7.02 -13.89 -1.35
C LEU A 185 -8.33 -14.36 -1.98
N VAL A 186 -8.34 -14.64 -3.28
CA VAL A 186 -9.50 -15.29 -3.86
C VAL A 186 -9.55 -16.65 -3.16
N PRO A 187 -10.69 -17.03 -2.55
CA PRO A 187 -10.77 -18.26 -1.76
C PRO A 187 -10.50 -19.51 -2.61
N GLU A 188 -10.37 -19.36 -3.92
CA GLU A 188 -10.24 -20.40 -4.91
C GLU A 188 -9.21 -20.01 -5.99
N ALA A 189 -8.41 -20.97 -6.43
CA ALA A 189 -7.37 -20.80 -7.45
C ALA A 189 -7.34 -21.98 -8.43
N HIS A 190 -7.48 -21.69 -9.73
CA HIS A 190 -7.43 -22.69 -10.81
C HIS A 190 -6.05 -22.67 -11.48
N ILE A 191 -5.20 -23.66 -11.17
CA ILE A 191 -3.81 -23.68 -11.63
C ILE A 191 -3.63 -24.75 -12.71
N THR A 192 -3.27 -24.31 -13.92
CA THR A 192 -2.97 -25.21 -15.04
C THR A 192 -1.46 -25.43 -15.18
N PHE A 193 -1.00 -26.64 -14.88
CA PHE A 193 0.42 -27.04 -14.94
C PHE A 193 0.85 -27.40 -16.37
N THR A 194 0.89 -26.41 -17.27
CA THR A 194 1.24 -26.63 -18.69
C THR A 194 2.73 -26.93 -18.84
N GLY A 195 3.07 -28.10 -19.39
CA GLY A 195 4.45 -28.53 -19.65
C GLY A 195 5.31 -28.75 -18.40
N LYS A 196 4.72 -28.73 -17.20
CA LYS A 196 5.39 -28.98 -15.92
C LYS A 196 4.62 -30.03 -15.14
N LYS A 197 5.31 -30.80 -14.31
CA LYS A 197 4.64 -31.70 -13.37
C LYS A 197 4.13 -30.89 -12.19
N VAL A 198 3.00 -31.32 -11.61
CA VAL A 198 2.51 -30.76 -10.34
C VAL A 198 3.58 -30.89 -9.24
N GLY A 199 4.29 -32.03 -9.21
CA GLY A 199 5.36 -32.38 -8.29
C GLY A 199 6.65 -31.57 -8.42
N ASP A 200 6.82 -30.83 -9.53
CA ASP A 200 7.95 -29.92 -9.69
C ASP A 200 7.86 -28.76 -8.69
N GLU A 201 6.66 -28.44 -8.22
CA GLU A 201 6.37 -27.33 -7.31
C GLU A 201 5.71 -27.80 -6.00
N ILE A 202 4.63 -28.58 -6.06
CA ILE A 202 3.95 -29.12 -4.88
C ILE A 202 4.65 -30.41 -4.49
N LYS A 203 5.34 -30.47 -3.36
CA LYS A 203 6.14 -31.65 -2.99
C LYS A 203 5.34 -32.70 -2.24
N ALA A 204 4.33 -32.28 -1.49
CA ALA A 204 3.51 -33.19 -0.72
C ALA A 204 2.10 -32.65 -0.50
N PHE A 205 1.17 -33.60 -0.53
CA PHE A 205 -0.17 -33.42 0.03
C PHE A 205 -0.25 -34.16 1.35
N GLU A 206 -0.74 -33.49 2.39
CA GLU A 206 -1.15 -34.12 3.63
C GLU A 206 -2.59 -34.60 3.49
N ALA A 207 -2.76 -35.93 3.50
CA ALA A 207 -4.08 -36.53 3.50
C ALA A 207 -4.77 -36.26 4.84
N ARG A 208 -5.99 -35.72 4.77
CA ARG A 208 -6.89 -35.63 5.92
C ARG A 208 -7.67 -36.94 6.07
N GLU A 209 -8.50 -37.04 7.11
CA GLU A 209 -9.41 -38.20 7.28
C GLU A 209 -10.19 -38.49 5.99
N ILE A 210 -10.46 -39.77 5.72
CA ILE A 210 -11.10 -40.24 4.47
C ILE A 210 -12.36 -39.42 4.19
N GLY A 211 -12.41 -38.80 3.00
CA GLY A 211 -13.52 -37.96 2.55
C GLY A 211 -13.25 -36.45 2.67
N ASN A 212 -12.17 -36.04 3.32
CA ASN A 212 -11.71 -34.65 3.31
C ASN A 212 -10.71 -34.42 2.18
N ASP A 213 -10.74 -33.21 1.64
CA ASP A 213 -9.80 -32.77 0.62
C ASP A 213 -8.37 -32.65 1.18
N PRO A 214 -7.35 -33.03 0.39
CA PRO A 214 -5.95 -33.01 0.81
C PRO A 214 -5.40 -31.59 0.92
N VAL A 215 -4.47 -31.38 1.85
CA VAL A 215 -3.84 -30.08 2.11
C VAL A 215 -2.45 -30.05 1.51
N ILE A 216 -2.03 -28.92 0.95
CA ILE A 216 -0.63 -28.71 0.56
C ILE A 216 0.22 -28.59 1.83
N SER A 217 1.12 -29.55 2.06
CA SER A 217 2.04 -29.53 3.21
C SER A 217 3.43 -29.04 2.85
N ASP A 218 3.79 -29.04 1.57
CA ASP A 218 5.08 -28.61 1.07
C ASP A 218 4.97 -28.05 -0.36
N LEU A 219 5.48 -26.83 -0.57
CA LEU A 219 5.31 -26.03 -1.78
C LEU A 219 6.57 -25.20 -2.06
N ASP A 220 7.18 -25.43 -3.21
CA ASP A 220 8.28 -24.61 -3.73
C ASP A 220 7.77 -23.44 -4.60
N ALA A 221 8.67 -22.55 -5.01
CA ALA A 221 8.35 -21.48 -5.94
C ALA A 221 8.05 -22.03 -7.36
N GLY A 222 6.85 -21.75 -7.88
CA GLY A 222 6.46 -22.10 -9.24
C GLY A 222 5.17 -21.43 -9.72
N LEU A 223 4.39 -22.12 -10.55
CA LEU A 223 3.13 -21.61 -11.13
C LEU A 223 2.04 -21.42 -10.07
N ALA A 224 1.83 -22.39 -9.18
CA ALA A 224 0.82 -22.32 -8.12
C ALA A 224 1.16 -21.23 -7.10
N TYR A 225 2.43 -21.13 -6.67
CA TYR A 225 2.98 -20.13 -5.77
C TYR A 225 2.88 -18.72 -6.37
N THR A 226 3.25 -18.56 -7.64
CA THR A 226 3.15 -17.27 -8.35
C THR A 226 1.70 -16.87 -8.56
N ALA A 227 0.81 -17.85 -8.78
CA ALA A 227 -0.60 -17.58 -8.79
C ALA A 227 -1.05 -17.15 -7.39
N GLY A 228 -0.65 -17.83 -6.33
CA GLY A 228 -0.85 -17.38 -4.97
C GLY A 228 -1.28 -18.44 -3.98
N VAL A 229 -1.33 -19.68 -4.45
CA VAL A 229 -1.47 -20.85 -3.61
C VAL A 229 -0.32 -20.89 -2.61
N ARG A 230 -0.61 -21.32 -1.39
CA ARG A 230 0.35 -21.43 -0.29
C ARG A 230 0.24 -22.80 0.38
N LYS A 231 1.24 -23.12 1.19
CA LYS A 231 1.12 -24.21 2.16
C LYS A 231 -0.12 -24.00 3.04
N GLY A 232 -0.86 -25.06 3.32
CA GLY A 232 -2.12 -25.02 4.06
C GLY A 232 -3.37 -24.88 3.19
N TRP A 233 -3.24 -24.52 1.92
CA TRP A 233 -4.37 -24.54 0.98
C TRP A 233 -4.82 -25.98 0.72
N VAL A 234 -6.11 -26.13 0.45
CA VAL A 234 -6.77 -27.41 0.24
C VAL A 234 -6.99 -27.62 -1.24
N LEU A 235 -6.73 -28.82 -1.75
CA LEU A 235 -7.06 -29.17 -3.13
C LEU A 235 -8.51 -29.64 -3.19
N SER A 236 -9.42 -28.83 -3.72
CA SER A 236 -10.83 -29.23 -3.90
C SER A 236 -10.91 -30.35 -4.93
N LEU A 237 -11.10 -31.59 -4.47
CA LEU A 237 -11.19 -32.74 -5.36
C LEU A 237 -12.47 -32.72 -6.19
N SER A 238 -13.57 -32.25 -5.60
CA SER A 238 -14.85 -32.09 -6.29
C SER A 238 -14.75 -31.12 -7.45
N ASP A 239 -14.12 -29.96 -7.25
CA ASP A 239 -14.03 -28.95 -8.31
C ASP A 239 -12.94 -29.30 -9.30
N THR A 240 -11.82 -29.85 -8.85
CA THR A 240 -10.74 -30.35 -9.73
C THR A 240 -11.26 -31.41 -10.72
N LEU A 241 -12.09 -32.35 -10.26
CA LEU A 241 -12.64 -33.40 -11.13
C LEU A 241 -14.01 -33.04 -11.76
N GLY A 242 -14.63 -31.97 -11.25
CA GLY A 242 -15.98 -31.53 -11.59
C GLY A 242 -16.13 -30.93 -12.98
N ALA A 243 -17.36 -30.61 -13.33
CA ALA A 243 -17.67 -29.93 -14.60
C ALA A 243 -17.20 -28.47 -14.62
N GLU A 244 -17.08 -27.84 -13.44
CA GLU A 244 -16.68 -26.44 -13.25
C GLU A 244 -15.18 -26.20 -13.43
N ASN A 245 -14.34 -27.25 -13.43
CA ASN A 245 -12.95 -27.11 -13.85
C ASN A 245 -12.89 -26.73 -15.34
N THR A 246 -12.61 -25.45 -15.58
CA THR A 246 -12.53 -24.87 -16.93
C THR A 246 -11.31 -25.37 -17.72
N GLY A 247 -10.33 -25.97 -17.03
CA GLY A 247 -9.11 -26.48 -17.62
C GLY A 247 -9.10 -27.99 -17.89
N LYS A 248 -7.91 -28.56 -18.03
CA LYS A 248 -7.75 -29.99 -18.36
C LYS A 248 -7.82 -30.82 -17.09
N ARG A 249 -8.92 -31.56 -16.93
CA ARG A 249 -9.15 -32.40 -15.74
C ARG A 249 -8.12 -33.54 -15.66
N PRO A 250 -7.63 -33.86 -14.45
CA PRO A 250 -6.88 -35.08 -14.20
C PRO A 250 -7.65 -36.34 -14.66
N PRO A 251 -7.02 -37.29 -15.36
CA PRO A 251 -7.67 -38.54 -15.80
C PRO A 251 -7.69 -39.58 -14.66
N ILE A 252 -8.20 -39.19 -13.49
CA ILE A 252 -8.33 -40.02 -12.29
C ILE A 252 -9.73 -39.86 -11.71
N THR A 253 -10.30 -40.92 -11.15
CA THR A 253 -11.65 -40.84 -10.56
C THR A 253 -11.59 -40.42 -9.09
N MET A 254 -12.71 -39.90 -8.58
CA MET A 254 -12.83 -39.50 -7.18
C MET A 254 -12.62 -40.70 -6.24
N GLU A 255 -13.14 -41.88 -6.61
CA GLU A 255 -12.97 -43.11 -5.84
C GLU A 255 -11.51 -43.56 -5.77
N GLU A 256 -10.75 -43.37 -6.86
CA GLU A 256 -9.34 -43.70 -6.88
C GLU A 256 -8.54 -42.78 -5.94
N LEU A 257 -8.80 -41.47 -5.96
CA LEU A 257 -8.15 -40.51 -5.06
C LEU A 257 -8.50 -40.75 -3.59
N GLN A 258 -9.74 -41.15 -3.30
CA GLN A 258 -10.19 -41.42 -1.93
C GLN A 258 -9.79 -42.80 -1.40
N SER A 259 -9.35 -43.71 -2.27
CA SER A 259 -9.03 -45.10 -1.89
C SER A 259 -7.82 -45.22 -0.96
N SER A 260 -6.87 -44.29 -1.03
CA SER A 260 -5.68 -44.25 -0.18
C SER A 260 -5.04 -42.86 -0.17
N PRO A 261 -4.36 -42.45 0.93
CA PRO A 261 -3.55 -41.24 0.97
C PRO A 261 -2.52 -41.14 -0.17
N GLU A 262 -1.94 -42.28 -0.55
CA GLU A 262 -0.92 -42.37 -1.60
C GLU A 262 -1.51 -42.13 -3.00
N ALA A 263 -2.81 -42.32 -3.20
CA ALA A 263 -3.46 -42.06 -4.49
C ALA A 263 -3.43 -40.58 -4.87
N VAL A 264 -3.48 -39.67 -3.88
CA VAL A 264 -3.34 -38.22 -4.10
C VAL A 264 -1.96 -37.88 -4.69
N ASN A 265 -0.91 -38.61 -4.29
CA ASN A 265 0.44 -38.41 -4.84
C ASN A 265 0.54 -38.75 -6.34
N LYS A 266 -0.42 -39.48 -6.92
CA LYS A 266 -0.49 -39.66 -8.38
C LYS A 266 -0.69 -38.33 -9.11
N LEU A 267 -1.35 -37.35 -8.48
CA LEU A 267 -1.51 -36.01 -9.05
C LEU A 267 -0.16 -35.29 -9.20
N LEU A 268 0.81 -35.55 -8.32
CA LEU A 268 2.15 -34.95 -8.37
C LEU A 268 2.91 -35.30 -9.65
N GLU A 269 2.67 -36.50 -10.19
CA GLU A 269 3.33 -36.95 -11.43
C GLU A 269 2.61 -36.47 -12.71
N MET A 270 1.45 -35.82 -12.57
CA MET A 270 0.67 -35.35 -13.72
C MET A 270 1.21 -34.03 -14.26
N GLN A 271 1.04 -33.86 -15.56
CA GLN A 271 1.37 -32.66 -16.33
C GLN A 271 0.19 -32.28 -17.21
N ASP A 272 0.10 -31.02 -17.60
CA ASP A 272 -0.98 -30.48 -18.43
C ASP A 272 -2.35 -30.78 -17.82
N VAL A 273 -2.47 -30.58 -16.51
CA VAL A 273 -3.71 -30.69 -15.74
C VAL A 273 -3.99 -29.39 -15.00
N THR A 274 -5.27 -29.16 -14.73
CA THR A 274 -5.73 -28.01 -13.95
C THR A 274 -6.22 -28.49 -12.60
N LEU A 275 -5.63 -27.97 -11.53
CA LEU A 275 -6.00 -28.25 -10.15
C LEU A 275 -6.70 -27.03 -9.55
N VAL A 276 -7.76 -27.27 -8.78
CA VAL A 276 -8.52 -26.22 -8.09
C VAL A 276 -8.16 -26.25 -6.61
N PHE A 277 -7.56 -25.18 -6.13
CA PHE A 277 -7.18 -25.04 -4.72
C PHE A 277 -8.09 -24.05 -4.02
N GLU A 278 -8.48 -24.37 -2.80
CA GLU A 278 -9.29 -23.54 -1.93
C GLU A 278 -8.53 -23.15 -0.67
N CYS A 279 -8.71 -21.91 -0.24
CA CYS A 279 -8.30 -21.44 1.06
C CYS A 279 -9.48 -21.62 2.03
N LEU A 280 -9.52 -22.74 2.78
CA LEU A 280 -10.64 -23.05 3.69
C LEU A 280 -10.78 -22.08 4.87
N ALA A 281 -9.68 -21.40 5.21
CA ALA A 281 -9.66 -20.28 6.13
C ALA A 281 -8.90 -19.17 5.40
N PRO A 282 -9.57 -18.36 4.57
CA PRO A 282 -8.95 -17.13 4.10
C PRO A 282 -8.67 -16.21 5.30
N ASP A 283 -9.44 -16.35 6.39
CA ASP A 283 -9.45 -15.41 7.51
C ASP A 283 -8.87 -15.96 8.85
N PRO A 284 -7.68 -16.61 8.95
CA PRO A 284 -7.00 -16.62 10.22
C PRO A 284 -6.44 -15.22 10.44
N THR A 285 -7.26 -14.34 11.01
CA THR A 285 -6.79 -13.01 11.43
C THR A 285 -6.02 -13.15 12.71
N ASP A 286 -4.71 -12.91 12.68
CA ASP A 286 -3.99 -12.52 13.88
C ASP A 286 -4.18 -11.02 14.10
N ASN A 287 -4.62 -10.65 15.29
CA ASN A 287 -4.91 -9.24 15.62
C ASN A 287 -3.81 -8.72 16.54
N ALA A 288 -3.00 -7.80 16.04
CA ALA A 288 -2.06 -7.05 16.84
C ALA A 288 -2.52 -5.60 16.97
N GLN A 289 -2.43 -5.06 18.18
CA GLN A 289 -2.70 -3.65 18.45
C GLN A 289 -1.39 -2.98 18.83
N PHE A 290 -0.90 -2.10 17.95
CA PHE A 290 0.32 -1.32 18.18
C PHE A 290 -0.05 0.03 18.80
N CYS A 291 0.71 0.45 19.82
CA CYS A 291 0.49 1.72 20.53
C CYS A 291 1.84 2.32 20.94
N GLY A 292 2.41 3.27 20.20
CA GLY A 292 3.67 3.88 20.65
C GLY A 292 4.31 4.91 19.71
N GLU A 293 5.35 5.57 20.24
CA GLU A 293 6.37 6.29 19.47
C GLU A 293 7.46 5.27 19.09
N GLY A 294 7.37 4.64 17.92
CA GLY A 294 8.38 3.68 17.47
C GLY A 294 7.89 2.70 16.40
N PHE A 295 8.80 1.83 15.95
CA PHE A 295 8.47 0.68 15.10
C PHE A 295 8.29 -0.54 15.99
N GLU A 296 7.17 -1.24 15.81
CA GLU A 296 6.89 -2.51 16.46
C GLU A 296 6.80 -3.57 15.36
N ASP A 297 7.52 -4.68 15.56
CA ASP A 297 7.54 -5.81 14.63
C ASP A 297 6.49 -6.85 15.07
N LEU A 298 5.80 -7.45 14.10
CA LEU A 298 4.88 -8.57 14.32
C LEU A 298 5.19 -9.66 13.32
N ASP A 299 5.56 -10.83 13.84
CA ASP A 299 5.60 -12.05 13.05
C ASP A 299 4.16 -12.51 12.82
N VAL A 300 3.75 -12.55 11.55
CA VAL A 300 2.46 -13.08 11.14
C VAL A 300 2.65 -14.54 10.76
N ASP A 301 2.15 -15.45 11.60
CA ASP A 301 2.27 -16.91 11.43
C ASP A 301 1.47 -17.46 10.23
N VAL A 302 0.73 -16.58 9.55
CA VAL A 302 -0.24 -16.89 8.48
C VAL A 302 -0.02 -16.00 7.26
N ASN A 303 -0.51 -16.45 6.10
CA ASN A 303 -0.27 -15.77 4.82
C ASN A 303 -1.17 -14.54 4.58
N GLU A 304 -1.88 -14.07 5.61
CA GLU A 304 -2.78 -12.94 5.55
C GLU A 304 -2.60 -12.09 6.81
N ALA A 305 -2.42 -10.78 6.62
CA ALA A 305 -2.38 -9.81 7.69
C ALA A 305 -3.44 -8.75 7.38
N SER A 306 -4.44 -8.62 8.25
CA SER A 306 -5.36 -7.49 8.21
C SER A 306 -4.88 -6.45 9.19
N VAL A 307 -4.58 -5.25 8.70
CA VAL A 307 -4.17 -4.14 9.55
C VAL A 307 -5.34 -3.19 9.72
N GLU A 308 -5.97 -3.23 10.90
CA GLU A 308 -7.04 -2.30 11.27
C GLU A 308 -6.45 -1.14 12.07
N PHE A 309 -6.65 0.08 11.59
CA PHE A 309 -6.22 1.27 12.30
C PHE A 309 -7.41 1.95 12.96
N LYS A 310 -7.30 2.16 14.27
CA LYS A 310 -8.26 2.95 15.02
C LYS A 310 -7.58 4.20 15.55
N THR A 311 -8.00 5.33 15.02
CA THR A 311 -7.59 6.66 15.46
C THR A 311 -8.66 7.28 16.36
N ASP A 312 -8.27 8.14 17.29
CA ASP A 312 -9.19 9.01 18.04
C ASP A 312 -9.73 10.17 17.20
N GLY A 313 -9.25 10.31 15.96
CA GLY A 313 -9.72 11.22 14.93
C GLY A 313 -8.58 11.57 13.99
N ASP A 314 -8.71 11.25 12.71
CA ASP A 314 -7.81 11.63 11.62
C ASP A 314 -7.83 13.13 11.29
N GLY A 315 -8.53 13.93 12.10
CA GLY A 315 -8.85 15.30 11.77
C GLY A 315 -9.68 15.40 10.49
N GLY A 316 -10.69 14.54 10.28
CA GLY A 316 -11.47 14.46 9.03
C GLY A 316 -11.93 15.78 8.41
N GLY A 317 -12.16 16.84 9.22
CA GLY A 317 -12.45 18.21 8.76
C GLY A 317 -11.25 19.14 8.51
N PHE A 318 -10.03 18.68 8.74
CA PHE A 318 -8.76 19.42 8.69
C PHE A 318 -7.71 18.61 7.88
N PRO A 319 -7.74 18.69 6.54
CA PRO A 319 -6.83 17.94 5.67
C PRO A 319 -5.34 18.12 6.01
N ASP A 320 -4.96 19.28 6.52
CA ASP A 320 -3.62 19.65 6.98
C ASP A 320 -3.15 18.93 8.25
N ARG A 321 -4.07 18.28 8.96
CA ARG A 321 -3.80 17.54 10.20
C ARG A 321 -4.00 16.04 10.06
N ARG A 322 -4.28 15.58 8.83
CA ARG A 322 -4.37 14.17 8.54
C ARG A 322 -3.00 13.55 8.69
N TRP A 323 -2.93 12.52 9.51
CA TRP A 323 -1.80 11.63 9.62
C TRP A 323 -2.24 10.27 9.08
N GLY A 324 -1.26 9.48 8.62
CA GLY A 324 -1.49 8.14 8.12
C GLY A 324 -0.52 7.16 8.77
N VAL A 325 -0.77 5.87 8.55
CA VAL A 325 0.17 4.83 8.96
C VAL A 325 0.82 4.25 7.73
N LEU A 326 2.13 4.00 7.81
CA LEU A 326 2.87 3.23 6.83
C LEU A 326 3.13 1.85 7.43
N CYS A 327 2.64 0.81 6.77
CA CYS A 327 2.97 -0.58 7.11
C CYS A 327 3.87 -1.14 6.01
N LEU A 328 4.98 -1.76 6.41
CA LEU A 328 5.83 -2.54 5.52
C LEU A 328 5.63 -4.01 5.83
N VAL A 329 5.04 -4.76 4.89
CA VAL A 329 4.87 -6.21 5.00
C VAL A 329 5.97 -6.90 4.22
N VAL A 330 6.67 -7.81 4.87
CA VAL A 330 7.80 -8.56 4.31
C VAL A 330 7.65 -10.05 4.61
N PRO A 331 8.15 -10.93 3.73
CA PRO A 331 8.27 -12.35 4.06
C PRO A 331 9.08 -12.54 5.35
N SER A 332 8.68 -13.48 6.21
CA SER A 332 9.39 -13.77 7.47
C SER A 332 10.82 -14.28 7.26
N ASP A 333 11.10 -14.85 6.09
CA ASP A 333 12.43 -15.29 5.65
C ASP A 333 13.17 -14.21 4.83
N ALA A 334 12.57 -13.03 4.64
CA ALA A 334 13.22 -11.95 3.92
C ALA A 334 14.45 -11.50 4.71
N VAL A 335 15.62 -11.80 4.16
CA VAL A 335 16.86 -11.16 4.59
C VAL A 335 16.93 -9.83 3.84
N PRO A 336 16.76 -8.68 4.51
CA PRO A 336 16.96 -7.39 3.87
C PRO A 336 18.33 -7.37 3.20
N GLN A 337 18.33 -7.29 1.87
CA GLN A 337 19.56 -7.08 1.12
C GLN A 337 19.95 -5.64 1.36
N GLY A 338 20.86 -5.41 2.32
CA GLY A 338 21.47 -4.10 2.50
C GLY A 338 21.99 -3.58 1.16
N GLY A 339 22.02 -2.26 0.99
CA GLY A 339 22.69 -1.64 -0.16
C GLY A 339 24.15 -2.11 -0.27
N ALA A 340 24.87 -1.70 -1.31
CA ALA A 340 26.26 -2.10 -1.56
C ALA A 340 27.31 -1.69 -0.49
N GLY A 341 26.90 -1.37 0.74
CA GLY A 341 27.71 -1.17 1.94
C GLY A 341 26.84 -1.31 3.19
N GLN A 342 27.46 -1.68 4.32
CA GLN A 342 26.78 -1.73 5.62
C GLN A 342 26.70 -0.30 6.19
N ARG A 343 25.53 0.19 6.61
CA ARG A 343 25.43 1.47 7.32
C ARG A 343 25.73 1.32 8.80
N TRP A 344 26.46 2.29 9.33
CA TRP A 344 26.80 2.42 10.74
C TRP A 344 26.52 3.86 11.17
N VAL A 345 26.09 4.05 12.41
CA VAL A 345 25.84 5.38 13.00
C VAL A 345 26.70 5.55 14.25
N PHE A 346 26.98 6.80 14.61
CA PHE A 346 27.65 7.10 15.87
C PHE A 346 26.74 6.79 17.04
N ARG A 347 27.26 6.06 18.03
CA ARG A 347 26.52 5.81 19.26
C ARG A 347 26.83 6.92 20.27
N GLN A 348 25.81 7.57 20.80
CA GLN A 348 25.98 8.49 21.92
C GLN A 348 26.16 7.68 23.21
N ILE A 349 27.29 7.81 23.88
CA ILE A 349 27.61 7.01 25.06
C ILE A 349 27.62 7.90 26.30
N GLY A 350 26.67 7.68 27.21
CA GLY A 350 26.60 8.46 28.46
C GLY A 350 26.39 9.96 28.26
N GLY A 351 25.78 10.37 27.14
CA GLY A 351 25.57 11.78 26.79
C GLY A 351 26.80 12.47 26.18
N MET A 352 27.91 11.75 25.97
CA MET A 352 29.07 12.24 25.22
C MET A 352 29.15 11.52 23.88
N THR A 353 29.21 12.28 22.79
CA THR A 353 29.58 11.78 21.48
C THR A 353 31.08 12.04 21.27
N PRO A 354 31.87 11.04 20.85
CA PRO A 354 33.27 11.29 20.53
C PRO A 354 33.33 12.35 19.42
N SER A 355 34.02 13.45 19.67
CA SER A 355 34.11 14.57 18.71
C SER A 355 34.80 14.17 17.41
N SER A 356 35.61 13.09 17.44
CA SER A 356 36.22 12.53 16.25
C SER A 356 36.67 11.07 16.43
N LEU A 357 36.70 10.30 15.34
CA LEU A 357 37.31 8.97 15.26
C LEU A 357 38.57 9.01 14.41
N PRO A 358 39.71 8.46 14.85
CA PRO A 358 40.90 8.37 14.01
C PRO A 358 40.65 7.45 12.81
N ILE A 359 41.14 7.88 11.64
CA ILE A 359 41.13 7.11 10.40
C ILE A 359 42.53 6.54 10.17
N TYR A 360 42.61 5.23 10.11
CA TYR A 360 43.81 4.44 9.92
C TYR A 360 43.98 4.06 8.44
N SER A 361 45.22 4.05 7.96
CA SER A 361 45.52 3.61 6.58
C SER A 361 45.44 2.08 6.43
N GLU A 362 45.65 1.34 7.51
CA GLU A 362 45.54 -0.13 7.61
C GLU A 362 44.75 -0.52 8.86
N PRO A 363 44.12 -1.72 8.92
CA PRO A 363 43.43 -2.19 10.12
C PRO A 363 44.44 -2.69 11.17
N LYS A 364 45.25 -1.79 11.72
CA LYS A 364 46.27 -2.05 12.75
C LYS A 364 46.40 -0.85 13.69
N GLU A 365 46.57 -1.10 14.98
CA GLU A 365 46.56 -0.09 16.04
C GLU A 365 47.68 0.95 15.92
N TYR A 366 48.84 0.55 15.40
CA TYR A 366 50.02 1.41 15.26
C TYR A 366 50.23 1.96 13.84
N SER A 367 49.20 1.95 12.98
CA SER A 367 49.29 2.65 11.70
C SER A 367 49.15 4.16 11.90
N ASP A 368 49.87 4.96 11.11
CA ASP A 368 49.84 6.42 11.22
C ASP A 368 48.41 6.95 11.00
N ALA A 369 47.77 7.44 12.06
CA ALA A 369 46.50 8.14 11.99
C ALA A 369 46.73 9.56 11.45
N GLY A 370 46.65 9.73 10.14
CA GLY A 370 46.83 11.03 9.47
C GLY A 370 45.55 11.87 9.39
N GLN A 371 44.38 11.26 9.59
CA GLN A 371 43.08 11.89 9.41
C GLN A 371 42.10 11.45 10.51
N TYR A 372 41.06 12.25 10.69
CA TYR A 372 39.99 12.00 11.65
C TYR A 372 38.64 12.12 10.94
N LEU A 373 37.71 11.26 11.33
CA LEU A 373 36.30 11.35 11.00
C LEU A 373 35.64 12.21 12.08
N GLU A 374 35.35 13.47 11.75
CA GLU A 374 34.70 14.41 12.67
C GLU A 374 33.21 14.10 12.78
N TYR A 375 32.72 14.07 14.01
CA TYR A 375 31.30 14.00 14.31
C TYR A 375 30.73 15.42 14.36
N LYS A 376 29.60 15.64 13.70
CA LYS A 376 28.88 16.91 13.74
C LYS A 376 27.79 16.86 14.80
N GLU A 377 27.91 17.72 15.82
CA GLU A 377 26.93 17.77 16.93
C GLU A 377 25.49 18.06 16.48
N ASP A 378 25.30 18.73 15.34
CA ASP A 378 24.00 19.04 14.75
C ASP A 378 23.38 17.88 13.95
N GLU A 379 24.09 16.75 13.80
CA GLU A 379 23.65 15.57 13.04
C GLU A 379 23.81 14.28 13.91
N PRO A 380 22.93 14.05 14.91
CA PRO A 380 23.07 12.94 15.87
C PRO A 380 23.07 11.53 15.28
N ASP A 381 22.62 11.38 14.04
CA ASP A 381 22.53 10.12 13.32
C ASP A 381 23.39 10.14 12.05
N GLN A 382 24.57 10.77 12.10
CA GLN A 382 25.46 10.84 10.95
C GLN A 382 25.83 9.43 10.46
N GLU A 383 25.26 9.04 9.31
CA GLU A 383 25.47 7.74 8.70
C GLU A 383 26.87 7.62 8.09
N ILE A 384 27.50 6.47 8.32
CA ILE A 384 28.79 6.09 7.74
C ILE A 384 28.58 4.79 6.96
N LEU A 385 29.02 4.80 5.71
CA LEU A 385 29.02 3.61 4.86
C LEU A 385 30.32 2.83 5.05
N ILE A 386 30.19 1.54 5.39
CA ILE A 386 31.30 0.61 5.56
C ILE A 386 31.30 -0.40 4.42
N SER A 387 32.45 -0.55 3.79
CA SER A 387 32.67 -1.47 2.66
C SER A 387 33.25 -2.82 3.09
N GLU A 388 33.98 -2.86 4.19
CA GLU A 388 34.73 -4.04 4.64
C GLU A 388 34.89 -4.01 6.17
N GLU A 389 34.86 -5.18 6.80
CA GLU A 389 35.14 -5.37 8.23
C GLU A 389 36.36 -6.29 8.37
N ALA A 390 37.30 -5.93 9.23
CA ALA A 390 38.50 -6.72 9.48
C ALA A 390 38.81 -6.80 10.98
N THR A 391 39.25 -7.97 11.43
CA THR A 391 39.75 -8.17 12.80
C THR A 391 41.27 -8.28 12.78
N SER A 392 41.93 -7.47 13.61
CA SER A 392 43.38 -7.45 13.75
C SER A 392 43.75 -7.18 15.20
N GLU A 393 44.67 -7.98 15.76
CA GLU A 393 45.13 -7.83 17.15
C GLU A 393 43.98 -7.87 18.19
N GLY A 394 42.91 -8.62 17.88
CA GLY A 394 41.72 -8.74 18.74
C GLY A 394 40.76 -7.54 18.65
N LYS A 395 40.99 -6.61 17.73
CA LYS A 395 40.18 -5.40 17.53
C LYS A 395 39.49 -5.42 16.18
N THR A 396 38.25 -4.94 16.13
CA THR A 396 37.48 -4.81 14.88
C THR A 396 37.67 -3.43 14.26
N PHE A 397 37.99 -3.41 12.98
CA PHE A 397 38.15 -2.23 12.14
C PHE A 397 37.13 -2.25 11.00
N LEU A 398 36.60 -1.07 10.67
CA LEU A 398 35.57 -0.86 9.65
C LEU A 398 36.14 0.05 8.56
N LYS A 399 36.16 -0.41 7.31
CA LYS A 399 36.68 0.35 6.17
C LYS A 399 35.61 1.27 5.60
N LEU A 400 35.88 2.57 5.61
CA LEU A 400 35.01 3.59 5.03
C LEU A 400 34.84 3.34 3.52
N ALA A 401 33.59 3.33 3.05
CA ALA A 401 33.26 3.04 1.65
C ALA A 401 33.75 4.12 0.67
N ASP A 402 34.03 5.33 1.15
CA ASP A 402 34.64 6.42 0.38
C ASP A 402 36.15 6.26 0.18
N GLY A 403 36.76 5.22 0.76
CA GLY A 403 38.17 4.90 0.62
C GLY A 403 39.12 5.73 1.50
N ARG A 404 38.62 6.56 2.43
CA ARG A 404 39.46 7.37 3.33
C ARG A 404 40.31 6.53 4.29
N GLY A 405 39.88 5.32 4.61
CA GLY A 405 40.65 4.39 5.44
C GLY A 405 39.76 3.53 6.34
N TRP A 406 40.29 3.17 7.50
CA TRP A 406 39.68 2.29 8.48
C TRP A 406 39.39 3.05 9.77
N VAL A 407 38.26 2.79 10.42
CA VAL A 407 37.94 3.27 11.77
C VAL A 407 37.85 2.09 12.72
N ARG A 408 38.24 2.27 13.97
CA ARG A 408 38.14 1.22 14.99
C ARG A 408 36.72 1.23 15.58
N LEU A 409 36.07 0.07 15.66
CA LEU A 409 34.72 -0.05 16.22
C LEU A 409 34.68 0.36 17.70
N GLN A 410 35.61 -0.20 18.48
CA GLN A 410 35.76 0.06 19.91
C GLN A 410 36.78 1.15 20.19
N GLN A 411 36.43 2.11 21.02
CA GLN A 411 37.39 3.07 21.59
C GLN A 411 37.59 2.81 23.08
N THR A 412 38.82 2.98 23.54
CA THR A 412 39.13 3.01 24.96
C THR A 412 38.90 4.43 25.48
N TYR A 413 37.94 4.59 26.39
CA TYR A 413 37.71 5.85 27.11
C TYR A 413 37.84 5.58 28.61
N ASP A 414 38.77 6.27 29.27
CA ASP A 414 39.08 6.08 30.70
C ASP A 414 39.43 4.63 31.11
N GLY A 415 39.96 3.85 30.18
CA GLY A 415 40.35 2.45 30.40
C GLY A 415 39.26 1.41 30.09
N ASP A 416 38.03 1.84 29.80
CA ASP A 416 36.94 0.97 29.38
C ASP A 416 36.81 0.98 27.85
N GLU A 417 36.63 -0.20 27.25
CA GLU A 417 36.33 -0.34 25.82
C GLU A 417 34.85 -0.14 25.57
N MET A 418 34.51 0.78 24.67
CA MET A 418 33.13 1.10 24.31
C MET A 418 32.96 1.15 22.79
N ASP A 419 31.84 0.62 22.29
CA ASP A 419 31.50 0.65 20.87
C ASP A 419 31.10 2.07 20.46
N SER A 420 31.96 2.73 19.68
CA SER A 420 31.76 4.11 19.21
C SER A 420 30.82 4.21 18.00
N LEU A 421 30.59 3.07 17.33
CA LEU A 421 29.72 2.94 16.18
C LEU A 421 28.73 1.80 16.44
N GLU A 422 27.49 2.00 16.04
CA GLU A 422 26.45 0.99 16.08
C GLU A 422 26.07 0.64 14.65
N ARG A 423 26.00 -0.67 14.37
CA ARG A 423 25.56 -1.14 13.06
C ARG A 423 24.08 -0.84 12.92
N VAL A 424 23.71 -0.10 11.88
CA VAL A 424 22.30 0.12 11.57
C VAL A 424 21.71 -1.23 11.20
N SER A 425 20.63 -1.63 11.87
CA SER A 425 19.90 -2.84 11.51
C SER A 425 19.51 -2.75 10.03
N PRO A 426 19.71 -3.79 9.21
CA PRO A 426 19.26 -3.79 7.82
C PRO A 426 17.79 -3.39 7.65
N TRP A 427 16.94 -3.70 8.63
CA TRP A 427 15.55 -3.25 8.67
C TRP A 427 15.41 -1.75 8.88
N ALA A 428 16.25 -1.15 9.73
CA ALA A 428 16.30 0.30 9.88
C ALA A 428 16.77 0.99 8.58
N GLU A 429 17.62 0.36 7.75
CA GLU A 429 17.94 0.88 6.41
C GLU A 429 16.73 0.83 5.46
N VAL A 430 15.98 -0.27 5.46
CA VAL A 430 14.75 -0.41 4.66
C VAL A 430 13.71 0.63 5.10
N MET A 431 13.55 0.84 6.40
CA MET A 431 12.63 1.83 6.96
C MET A 431 13.14 3.27 6.79
N SER A 432 14.45 3.50 6.77
CA SER A 432 15.07 4.78 6.36
C SER A 432 14.73 5.08 4.89
N GLY A 433 14.79 4.09 4.01
CA GLY A 433 14.30 4.20 2.64
C GLY A 433 12.81 4.53 2.59
N ALA A 434 12.00 3.91 3.45
CA ALA A 434 10.58 4.23 3.59
C ALA A 434 10.36 5.67 4.10
N ALA A 435 11.18 6.15 5.04
CA ALA A 435 11.16 7.54 5.52
C ALA A 435 11.60 8.53 4.43
N GLU A 436 12.54 8.15 3.55
CA GLU A 436 12.91 8.95 2.37
C GLU A 436 11.78 8.98 1.34
N VAL A 437 11.08 7.86 1.13
CA VAL A 437 9.84 7.81 0.33
C VAL A 437 8.77 8.71 0.96
N MET A 438 8.61 8.73 2.29
CA MET A 438 7.71 9.64 3.00
C MET A 438 8.12 11.11 2.86
N LYS A 439 9.43 11.40 2.88
CA LYS A 439 9.95 12.76 2.64
C LYS A 439 9.72 13.25 1.21
N ARG A 440 9.62 12.31 0.26
CA ARG A 440 9.24 12.54 -1.15
C ARG A 440 7.74 12.40 -1.40
N ALA A 441 6.98 11.88 -0.45
CA ALA A 441 5.53 11.81 -0.52
C ALA A 441 5.02 13.23 -0.33
N GLU A 442 4.87 13.94 -1.45
CA GLU A 442 4.25 15.25 -1.50
C GLU A 442 2.75 15.10 -1.19
N GLY A 443 2.38 15.11 0.08
CA GLY A 443 1.07 15.66 0.47
C GLY A 443 1.00 17.11 0.03
N PHE A 444 -0.20 17.59 -0.34
CA PHE A 444 -0.50 18.95 -0.85
C PHE A 444 0.57 19.99 -0.45
N GLY A 445 1.53 20.21 -1.35
CA GLY A 445 2.75 20.94 -1.03
C GLY A 445 2.50 22.42 -0.77
N ASN A 446 3.08 22.94 0.33
CA ASN A 446 3.42 24.35 0.64
C ASN A 446 2.37 25.47 0.48
N GLY A 447 1.19 25.21 -0.07
CA GLY A 447 0.06 26.13 0.00
C GLY A 447 -0.56 25.99 1.38
N THR A 448 -0.36 26.96 2.27
CA THR A 448 -1.11 27.03 3.53
C THR A 448 -2.60 26.99 3.19
N PRO A 449 -3.35 25.91 3.47
CA PRO A 449 -4.75 25.88 3.13
C PRO A 449 -5.44 26.99 3.94
N VAL A 450 -6.08 27.93 3.24
CA VAL A 450 -6.86 28.99 3.88
C VAL A 450 -8.17 28.37 4.33
N VAL A 451 -8.18 27.82 5.54
CA VAL A 451 -9.40 27.29 6.16
C VAL A 451 -10.23 28.45 6.66
N SER A 452 -11.27 28.85 5.92
CA SER A 452 -12.35 29.65 6.47
C SER A 452 -13.21 28.76 7.37
N ARG A 453 -13.43 29.16 8.63
CA ARG A 453 -14.41 28.49 9.50
C ARG A 453 -15.77 28.58 8.82
N GLU A 454 -16.30 27.45 8.36
CA GLU A 454 -17.72 27.33 8.04
C GLU A 454 -18.47 27.52 9.37
N GLY A 455 -18.95 28.74 9.62
CA GLY A 455 -19.79 29.01 10.78
C GLY A 455 -21.05 28.16 10.65
N TRP A 456 -21.45 27.50 11.74
CA TRP A 456 -22.79 26.92 11.82
C TRP A 456 -23.78 28.07 11.68
N ASP A 457 -24.37 28.21 10.50
CA ASP A 457 -25.41 29.21 10.31
C ASP A 457 -26.66 28.83 11.13
N GLU A 458 -27.44 29.85 11.46
CA GLU A 458 -28.64 29.73 12.28
C GLU A 458 -29.64 28.74 11.66
N GLU A 459 -29.66 28.64 10.33
CA GLU A 459 -30.52 27.76 9.54
C GLU A 459 -30.17 26.28 9.73
N ARG A 460 -28.89 25.90 9.64
CA ARG A 460 -28.43 24.53 9.91
C ARG A 460 -28.69 24.12 11.36
N LEU A 461 -28.44 25.01 12.32
CA LEU A 461 -28.74 24.72 13.73
C LEU A 461 -30.24 24.52 13.97
N ARG A 462 -31.09 25.34 13.35
CA ARG A 462 -32.56 25.17 13.40
C ARG A 462 -33.01 23.86 12.74
N ALA A 463 -32.42 23.49 11.59
CA ALA A 463 -32.73 22.23 10.91
C ALA A 463 -32.33 21.00 11.74
N LEU A 464 -31.16 21.04 12.39
CA LEU A 464 -30.70 19.98 13.30
C LEU A 464 -31.63 19.86 14.52
N CYS A 465 -32.01 20.98 15.12
CA CYS A 465 -32.96 21.03 16.22
C CYS A 465 -34.33 20.46 15.87
N ALA A 466 -34.87 20.82 14.70
CA ALA A 466 -36.13 20.28 14.21
C ALA A 466 -36.06 18.75 14.02
N ARG A 467 -34.93 18.23 13.52
CA ARG A 467 -34.73 16.80 13.30
C ARG A 467 -34.68 15.99 14.60
N HIS A 468 -34.08 16.56 15.65
CA HIS A 468 -33.84 15.85 16.93
C HIS A 468 -34.80 16.24 18.05
N GLY A 469 -35.76 17.14 17.78
CA GLY A 469 -36.68 17.66 18.81
C GLY A 469 -35.95 18.45 19.89
N TRP A 470 -34.82 19.09 19.54
CA TRP A 470 -34.09 19.98 20.44
C TRP A 470 -34.60 21.40 20.29
N GLU A 471 -34.66 22.12 21.39
CA GLU A 471 -34.98 23.54 21.41
C GLU A 471 -33.90 24.23 22.23
N PHE A 472 -33.01 24.95 21.55
CA PHE A 472 -32.03 25.75 22.26
C PHE A 472 -32.71 26.97 22.87
N GLU A 473 -32.22 27.40 24.03
CA GLU A 473 -32.81 28.54 24.75
C GLU A 473 -32.90 29.80 23.88
N TRP A 474 -31.87 30.08 23.07
CA TRP A 474 -31.83 31.23 22.16
C TRP A 474 -32.84 31.14 20.99
N MET A 475 -33.40 29.96 20.69
CA MET A 475 -34.46 29.81 19.69
C MET A 475 -35.85 30.22 20.23
N SER A 476 -35.99 30.31 21.56
CA SER A 476 -37.18 30.89 22.19
C SER A 476 -37.14 32.42 22.13
N GLU A 477 -38.32 33.06 22.08
CA GLU A 477 -38.40 34.53 22.07
C GLU A 477 -37.71 35.16 23.29
N ASP A 478 -37.84 34.54 24.47
CA ASP A 478 -37.23 35.02 25.70
C ASP A 478 -35.72 34.80 25.76
N GLY A 479 -35.21 33.71 25.21
CA GLY A 479 -33.77 33.47 25.11
C GLY A 479 -33.10 34.37 24.08
N GLU A 480 -33.74 34.63 22.93
CA GLU A 480 -33.22 35.59 21.94
C GLU A 480 -33.22 37.01 22.50
N ARG A 481 -34.24 37.40 23.28
CA ARG A 481 -34.25 38.67 24.02
C ARG A 481 -33.07 38.76 25.00
N ARG A 482 -32.77 37.70 25.73
CA ARG A 482 -31.62 37.63 26.65
C ARG A 482 -30.27 37.67 25.91
N ARG A 483 -30.12 36.94 24.81
CA ARG A 483 -28.91 36.98 23.97
C ARG A 483 -28.64 38.39 23.44
N ARG A 484 -29.63 39.02 22.81
CA ARG A 484 -29.51 40.42 22.33
C ARG A 484 -29.34 41.43 23.46
N GLY A 485 -29.82 41.12 24.66
CA GLY A 485 -29.56 41.90 25.86
C GLY A 485 -28.08 41.81 26.27
N ALA A 486 -27.53 40.59 26.29
CA ALA A 486 -26.15 40.31 26.63
C ALA A 486 -25.16 40.89 25.59
N GLU A 487 -25.45 40.77 24.28
CA GLU A 487 -24.63 41.36 23.22
C GLU A 487 -24.62 42.90 23.31
N ARG A 488 -25.77 43.51 23.64
CA ARG A 488 -25.83 44.96 23.89
C ARG A 488 -25.07 45.37 25.14
N GLN A 489 -25.08 44.55 26.19
CA GLN A 489 -24.28 44.80 27.39
C GLN A 489 -22.79 44.59 27.13
N SER A 490 -22.39 43.62 26.31
CA SER A 490 -20.99 43.36 25.96
C SER A 490 -20.41 44.45 25.06
N MET A 491 -21.22 45.11 24.23
CA MET A 491 -20.81 46.28 23.44
C MET A 491 -20.70 47.56 24.28
N VAL A 492 -21.41 47.65 25.41
CA VAL A 492 -21.41 48.84 26.29
C VAL A 492 -20.40 48.72 27.44
N ALA A 493 -20.02 47.49 27.82
CA ALA A 493 -18.97 47.25 28.79
C ALA A 493 -17.58 47.54 28.19
N LEU A 494 -17.05 48.74 28.47
CA LEU A 494 -15.64 49.05 28.24
C LEU A 494 -14.75 48.02 28.96
N PRO A 495 -13.69 47.50 28.33
CA PRO A 495 -12.90 46.42 28.89
C PRO A 495 -12.16 46.90 30.14
N ALA A 496 -12.61 46.45 31.31
CA ALA A 496 -11.80 46.43 32.51
C ALA A 496 -10.81 45.27 32.43
N VAL A 497 -9.57 45.55 32.81
CA VAL A 497 -8.36 44.75 32.67
C VAL A 497 -8.50 43.31 33.18
N SER A 498 -7.90 42.40 32.40
CA SER A 498 -7.72 40.95 32.49
C SER A 498 -7.67 40.29 33.88
N GLY A 499 -8.31 39.12 33.99
CA GLY A 499 -7.99 38.06 34.93
C GLY A 499 -8.19 36.67 34.29
N THR A 500 -7.08 35.94 34.17
CA THR A 500 -6.88 34.47 34.06
C THR A 500 -8.02 33.58 33.54
N SER A 501 -7.72 32.81 32.47
CA SER A 501 -8.57 31.76 31.90
C SER A 501 -8.77 30.59 32.88
N ASP A 502 -10.01 30.36 33.28
CA ASP A 502 -10.42 29.21 34.08
C ASP A 502 -10.97 28.12 33.14
N THR A 503 -10.35 26.94 33.15
CA THR A 503 -10.73 25.77 32.36
C THR A 503 -11.82 24.99 33.08
N HIS A 504 -13.04 25.52 33.13
CA HIS A 504 -14.21 24.75 33.52
C HIS A 504 -15.35 24.83 32.50
N CYS A 505 -16.08 23.72 32.44
CA CYS A 505 -17.19 23.36 31.57
C CYS A 505 -18.15 24.54 31.29
N PRO A 506 -18.68 24.70 30.06
CA PRO A 506 -19.64 25.76 29.76
C PRO A 506 -20.90 25.65 30.63
N ASP A 507 -21.25 26.73 31.32
CA ASP A 507 -22.52 26.89 32.04
C ASP A 507 -23.70 26.69 31.06
N GLY A 508 -24.62 25.77 31.38
CA GLY A 508 -25.85 25.58 30.60
C GLY A 508 -26.51 24.20 30.67
N PHE A 509 -25.83 23.16 31.16
CA PHE A 509 -26.46 21.84 31.30
C PHE A 509 -27.06 21.65 32.69
N GLN A 510 -28.36 21.87 32.85
CA GLN A 510 -29.11 21.37 34.00
C GLN A 510 -29.90 20.10 33.64
N PRO A 511 -29.75 19.00 34.41
CA PRO A 511 -30.59 17.83 34.23
C PRO A 511 -32.02 18.12 34.71
N LYS A 512 -33.02 17.67 33.93
CA LYS A 512 -34.44 17.82 34.27
C LYS A 512 -34.75 17.12 35.60
N THR A 513 -35.24 17.88 36.57
CA THR A 513 -35.87 17.33 37.78
C THR A 513 -37.26 16.83 37.44
N ASN A 514 -37.50 15.53 37.65
CA ASN A 514 -38.84 14.93 37.50
C ASN A 514 -39.74 15.45 38.63
N LYS A 515 -40.80 16.15 38.23
CA LYS A 515 -41.85 16.66 39.11
C LYS A 515 -42.85 15.52 39.37
N GLU A 516 -42.65 14.76 40.44
CA GLU A 516 -43.68 13.83 40.92
C GLU A 516 -44.90 14.61 41.41
N LYS A 517 -46.06 14.29 40.84
CA LYS A 517 -47.37 14.74 41.29
C LYS A 517 -47.75 13.95 42.53
N SER A 518 -47.76 14.61 43.69
CA SER A 518 -48.51 14.15 44.85
C SER A 518 -50.00 14.40 44.61
N ASN A 519 -50.75 13.31 44.36
CA ASN A 519 -52.19 13.28 44.61
C ASN A 519 -52.40 12.57 45.94
N GLY A 520 -52.84 13.32 46.95
CA GLY A 520 -53.44 12.74 48.15
C GLY A 520 -54.94 12.58 47.96
N THR A 521 -55.54 11.55 48.55
CA THR A 521 -56.83 11.66 49.25
C THR A 521 -57.15 10.42 50.10
N ALA A 522 -57.69 10.72 51.29
CA ALA A 522 -58.46 9.93 52.25
C ALA A 522 -57.75 8.83 53.05
#